data_AF-A0ABD0QXC2-F1
#
_entry.id   AF-A0ABD0QXC2-F1
#
_cell.length_a   1.000
_cell.length_b   1.000
_cell.length_c   1.000
_cell.angle_alpha   90.00
_cell.angle_beta   90.00
_cell.angle_gamma   90.00
#
_symmetry.space_group_name_H-M   'P 1'
#
loop_
_entity.id
_entity.type
_entity.pdbx_description
1 polymer ?
#
loop_
_entity_poly.entity_id
_entity_poly.type
_entity_poly.pdbx_seq_one_letter_code
_entity_poly.pdbx_strand_id
1 'polypeptide(L)' 'KQPNLVQFPPDFQPIPCKPLFFDLALNHVAFPPLDDKVEQKGKGGITGYFRGFFGFGS' A
#
# COMPACT_ATOMS: atom_id res chain seq x y z
N LYS A 1 36.58 -57.54 15.99
CA LYS A 1 36.37 -56.08 16.03
C LYS A 1 35.07 -55.79 15.29
N GLN A 2 34.04 -55.30 15.97
CA GLN A 2 32.81 -54.87 15.29
C GLN A 2 33.09 -53.56 14.54
N PRO A 3 32.67 -53.44 13.27
CA PRO A 3 32.76 -52.16 12.58
C PRO A 3 31.79 -51.18 13.22
N ASN A 4 32.28 -50.01 13.65
CA ASN A 4 31.45 -48.89 14.06
C ASN A 4 30.76 -48.31 12.81
N LEU A 5 29.64 -48.92 12.42
CA LEU A 5 28.80 -48.39 11.36
C LEU A 5 27.90 -47.30 11.96
N VAL A 6 28.06 -46.07 11.48
CA VAL A 6 27.10 -45.01 11.75
C VAL A 6 25.77 -45.37 11.07
N GLN A 7 24.65 -45.12 11.75
CA GLN A 7 23.34 -45.31 11.12
C GLN A 7 23.13 -44.26 10.04
N PHE A 8 22.83 -44.74 8.82
CA PHE A 8 22.58 -43.92 7.65
C PHE A 8 21.28 -44.38 6.97
N PRO A 9 20.37 -43.46 6.61
CA PRO A 9 20.45 -42.02 6.82
C PRO A 9 20.30 -41.65 8.31
N PRO A 10 20.75 -40.46 8.73
CA PRO A 10 20.49 -39.96 10.09
C PRO A 10 18.99 -39.91 10.40
N ASP A 11 18.65 -40.09 11.68
CA ASP A 11 17.27 -39.95 12.13
C ASP A 11 16.72 -38.54 11.84
N PHE A 12 15.49 -38.47 11.36
CA PHE A 12 14.84 -37.21 11.06
C PHE A 12 14.60 -36.42 12.35
N GLN A 13 15.17 -35.22 12.44
CA GLN A 13 14.94 -34.30 13.55
C GLN A 13 13.98 -33.19 13.14
N PRO A 14 12.98 -32.84 13.97
CA PRO A 14 12.12 -31.71 13.69
C PRO A 14 12.94 -30.42 13.69
N ILE A 15 12.93 -29.72 12.57
CA ILE A 15 13.58 -28.41 12.46
C ILE A 15 12.57 -27.36 12.96
N PRO A 16 12.95 -26.49 13.92
CA PRO A 16 12.08 -25.38 14.31
C PRO A 16 11.81 -24.51 13.09
N CYS A 17 10.54 -24.44 12.69
CA CYS A 17 10.13 -23.56 11.60
C CYS A 17 10.36 -22.11 12.02
N LYS A 18 10.74 -21.26 11.06
CA LYS A 18 10.88 -19.81 11.28
C LYS A 18 9.64 -19.28 12.01
N PRO A 19 9.78 -18.58 13.15
CA PRO A 19 8.64 -18.05 13.88
C PRO A 19 7.75 -17.17 13.01
N LEU A 20 6.47 -17.13 13.37
CA LEU A 20 5.51 -16.21 12.78
C LEU A 20 5.91 -14.78 13.16
N PHE A 21 6.08 -13.93 12.15
CA PHE A 21 6.44 -12.53 12.31
C PHE A 21 5.49 -11.70 11.47
N PHE A 22 4.81 -10.73 12.08
CA PHE A 22 3.88 -9.83 11.40
C PHE A 22 4.58 -8.51 11.12
N ASP A 23 4.52 -8.07 9.86
CA ASP A 23 4.95 -6.73 9.49
C ASP A 23 3.83 -5.72 9.80
N LEU A 24 3.89 -5.14 11.01
CA LEU A 24 2.92 -4.15 11.45
C LEU A 24 3.10 -2.78 10.79
N ALA A 25 4.27 -2.50 10.18
CA ALA A 25 4.52 -1.22 9.53
C ALA A 25 3.60 -1.02 8.33
N LEU A 26 3.22 -2.11 7.65
CA LEU A 26 2.27 -2.09 6.54
C LEU A 26 0.89 -1.55 6.97
N ASN A 27 0.46 -1.79 8.21
CA ASN A 27 -0.84 -1.29 8.71
C ASN A 27 -0.90 0.25 8.77
N HIS A 28 0.25 0.91 8.80
CA HIS A 28 0.35 2.37 8.86
C HIS A 28 0.39 3.04 7.49
N VAL A 29 0.39 2.27 6.40
CA VAL A 29 0.29 2.81 5.04
C VAL A 29 -1.15 3.25 4.79
N ALA A 30 -1.44 4.51 5.09
CA ALA A 30 -2.72 5.15 4.85
C ALA A 30 -2.53 6.44 4.04
N PHE A 31 -3.57 6.84 3.31
CA PHE A 31 -3.54 8.14 2.64
C PHE A 31 -3.52 9.28 3.67
N PRO A 32 -2.80 10.38 3.39
CA PRO A 32 -2.91 11.58 4.20
C PRO A 32 -4.34 12.16 4.10
N PRO A 33 -4.74 13.04 5.03
CA PRO A 33 -6.00 13.77 4.93
C PRO A 33 -6.12 14.46 3.56
N LEU A 34 -7.27 14.29 2.90
CA LEU A 34 -7.51 14.79 1.53
C LEU A 34 -8.47 15.98 1.48
N ASP A 35 -8.84 16.55 2.63
CA ASP A 35 -9.86 17.60 2.75
C ASP A 35 -9.54 18.80 1.84
N ASP A 36 -8.27 19.24 1.82
CA ASP A 36 -7.76 20.33 0.99
C ASP A 36 -7.88 20.08 -0.53
N LYS A 37 -8.04 18.83 -0.95
CA LYS A 37 -8.11 18.43 -2.37
C LYS A 37 -9.55 18.20 -2.83
N VAL A 38 -10.50 18.05 -1.92
CA VAL A 38 -11.92 17.79 -2.24
C VAL A 38 -12.72 19.09 -2.39
N GLU A 39 -12.32 20.18 -1.73
CA GLU A 39 -13.03 21.48 -1.80
C GLU A 39 -12.94 22.21 -3.15
N GLN A 40 -12.11 21.75 -4.11
CA GLN A 40 -12.08 22.30 -5.47
C GLN A 40 -13.19 21.78 -6.39
N LYS A 41 -14.15 21.00 -5.90
CA LYS A 41 -15.37 20.66 -6.66
C LYS A 41 -16.44 21.74 -6.42
N GLY A 42 -16.33 22.90 -7.06
CA GLY A 42 -17.53 23.76 -7.13
C GLY A 42 -17.44 25.23 -7.52
N LYS A 43 -16.30 25.81 -7.92
CA LYS A 43 -16.29 27.22 -8.37
C LYS A 43 -15.32 27.46 -9.53
N GLY A 44 -15.88 27.70 -10.71
CA GLY A 44 -15.13 28.27 -11.83
C GLY A 44 -14.98 27.37 -13.06
N GLY A 45 -16.07 26.73 -13.50
CA GLY A 45 -16.14 26.28 -14.90
C GLY A 45 -16.01 27.49 -15.84
N ILE A 46 -15.49 27.22 -17.04
CA ILE A 46 -15.31 28.07 -18.24
C ILE A 46 -16.43 29.09 -18.59
N THR A 47 -17.54 29.14 -17.85
CA THR A 47 -18.65 30.10 -18.01
C THR A 47 -18.24 31.57 -17.79
N GLY A 48 -17.16 31.84 -17.03
CA GLY A 48 -16.63 33.19 -16.83
C GLY A 48 -15.97 33.79 -18.08
N TYR A 49 -15.31 32.95 -18.89
CA TYR A 49 -14.57 33.41 -20.07
C TYR A 49 -15.47 33.70 -21.27
N PHE A 50 -16.60 32.98 -21.41
CA PHE A 50 -17.57 33.24 -22.48
C PHE A 50 -18.53 34.41 -22.19
N ARG A 51 -18.64 34.85 -20.93
CA ARG A 51 -19.44 36.03 -20.58
C ARG A 51 -18.77 37.36 -20.93
N GLY A 52 -17.44 37.39 -21.03
CA GLY A 52 -16.68 38.59 -21.43
C GLY A 52 -16.57 38.80 -22.95
N PHE A 53 -16.76 37.74 -23.75
CA PHE A 53 -16.46 37.77 -25.20
C PHE A 53 -17.70 37.89 -26.10
N PHE A 54 -18.93 37.73 -25.59
CA PHE A 54 -20.15 37.63 -26.43
C PHE A 54 -21.34 38.54 -26.06
N GLY A 55 -21.12 39.68 -25.38
CA GLY A 55 -22.00 40.85 -25.45
C GLY A 55 -23.37 40.83 -24.75
N PHE A 56 -23.73 41.95 -24.13
CA PHE A 56 -25.07 42.55 -23.92
C PHE A 56 -24.75 43.91 -23.25
N GLY A 57 -25.02 45.09 -23.79
CA GLY A 57 -25.95 45.52 -24.81
C GLY A 57 -26.60 46.80 -24.30
N SER A 58 -26.15 47.95 -24.83
CA SER A 58 -26.56 49.35 -24.53
C SER A 58 -26.17 49.95 -23.17
#